data_AF-A0A537EDB6-F1
#
_entry.id   AF-A0A537EDB6-F1
#
_cell.length_a   1.000
_cell.length_b   1.000
_cell.length_c   1.000
_cell.angle_alpha   90.00
_cell.angle_beta   90.00
_cell.angle_gamma   90.00
#
_symmetry.space_group_name_H-M   'P 1'
#
loop_
_entity.id
_entity.type
_entity.pdbx_description
1 polymer ?
#
loop_
_entity_poly.entity_id
_entity_poly.type
_entity_poly.pdbx_seq_one_letter_code
_entity_poly.pdbx_strand_id
1 'polypeptide(L)'
;LAEKIEAHAKEHGGAMRAADLAAHRPDWVAPLAIDYRGYTLHELPPNGQGIVALAALGILQHFDVASLKVDGADSLHLQIEAMKLAFADARRYVGDLDYMDVRPQQLLGPGYLKTRAALIDRKRAQDFGHGTPPQSGTVYLTAADASGMMVSFIQSNYMGFGSGVVVNGISMQNRGGTFVMTSGHPNRVGPRKRPYQTIIPGFVTKNGQPVMSALTRRSSPASSRKTASR
;
A
#
# COMPACT_ATOMS: atom_id res chain seq x y z
N LEU A 1 -13.18 25.85 9.31
CA LEU A 1 -13.23 24.37 9.43
C LEU A 1 -12.16 23.83 10.37
N ALA A 2 -10.88 24.18 10.19
CA ALA A 2 -9.78 23.71 11.05
C ALA A 2 -10.01 23.97 12.56
N GLU A 3 -10.45 25.17 12.93
CA GLU A 3 -10.80 25.52 14.31
C GLU A 3 -11.93 24.65 14.89
N LYS A 4 -12.93 24.29 14.07
CA LYS A 4 -14.03 23.39 14.49
C LYS A 4 -13.52 21.97 14.77
N ILE A 5 -12.58 21.49 13.95
CA ILE A 5 -11.93 20.20 14.15
C ILE A 5 -11.08 20.21 15.43
N GLU A 6 -10.33 21.28 15.67
CA GLU A 6 -9.56 21.44 16.92
C GLU A 6 -10.46 21.53 18.15
N ALA A 7 -11.56 22.28 18.09
CA ALA A 7 -12.50 22.39 19.19
C ALA A 7 -13.08 21.03 19.58
N HIS A 8 -13.59 20.26 18.60
CA HIS A 8 -14.06 18.89 18.84
C HIS A 8 -12.95 17.99 19.38
N ALA A 9 -11.72 18.10 18.86
CA ALA A 9 -10.60 17.31 19.35
C ALA A 9 -10.29 17.63 20.82
N LYS A 10 -10.20 18.91 21.20
CA LYS A 10 -9.93 19.33 22.60
C LYS A 10 -11.00 18.84 23.55
N GLU A 11 -12.28 18.98 23.17
CA GLU A 11 -13.43 18.53 23.97
C GLU A 11 -13.38 17.03 24.28
N HIS A 12 -12.88 16.21 23.35
CA HIS A 12 -12.88 14.76 23.46
C HIS A 12 -11.48 14.16 23.73
N GLY A 13 -10.51 14.97 24.18
CA GLY A 13 -9.15 14.51 24.50
C GLY A 13 -8.29 14.10 23.28
N GLY A 14 -8.70 14.48 22.07
CA GLY A 14 -7.94 14.28 20.83
C GLY A 14 -6.72 15.21 20.72
N ALA A 15 -5.71 14.75 19.98
CA ALA A 15 -4.43 15.45 19.86
C ALA A 15 -4.34 16.44 18.68
N MET A 16 -5.26 16.38 17.71
CA MET A 16 -5.21 17.21 16.50
C MET A 16 -5.47 18.69 16.80
N ARG A 17 -4.67 19.59 16.22
CA ARG A 17 -4.78 21.05 16.36
C ARG A 17 -4.94 21.74 15.00
N ALA A 18 -5.46 22.96 14.97
CA ALA A 18 -5.59 23.72 13.72
C ALA A 18 -4.23 24.00 13.07
N ALA A 19 -3.17 24.13 13.88
CA ALA A 19 -1.80 24.27 13.40
C ALA A 19 -1.33 23.05 12.59
N ASP A 20 -1.74 21.84 12.95
CA ASP A 20 -1.41 20.62 12.18
C ASP A 20 -2.04 20.65 10.79
N LEU A 21 -3.30 21.11 10.71
CA LEU A 21 -4.03 21.25 9.45
C LEU A 21 -3.45 22.39 8.59
N ALA A 22 -3.06 23.51 9.21
CA ALA A 22 -2.46 24.64 8.52
C ALA A 22 -1.06 24.32 7.96
N ALA A 23 -0.30 23.47 8.65
CA ALA A 23 1.02 23.02 8.22
C ALA A 23 0.97 21.93 7.13
N HIS A 24 -0.15 21.24 6.95
CA HIS A 24 -0.28 20.18 5.96
C HIS A 24 -0.15 20.70 4.52
N ARG A 25 0.61 19.98 3.70
CA ARG A 25 0.75 20.18 2.26
C ARG A 25 0.77 18.82 1.55
N PRO A 26 0.15 18.68 0.36
CA PRO A 26 0.39 17.53 -0.49
C PRO A 26 1.79 17.63 -1.11
N ASP A 27 2.48 16.51 -1.22
CA ASP A 27 3.80 16.47 -1.85
C ASP A 27 3.71 15.97 -3.28
N TRP A 28 4.43 16.65 -4.16
CA TRP A 28 4.75 16.12 -5.48
C TRP A 28 5.97 15.21 -5.36
N VAL A 29 5.77 13.93 -5.64
CA VAL A 29 6.81 12.91 -5.52
C VAL A 29 7.04 12.22 -6.86
N ALA A 30 8.30 11.84 -7.11
CA ALA A 30 8.63 10.96 -8.22
C ALA A 30 8.20 9.51 -7.86
N PRO A 31 7.44 8.82 -8.74
CA PRO A 31 7.11 7.41 -8.53
C PRO A 31 8.34 6.52 -8.48
N LEU A 32 8.24 5.42 -7.73
CA LEU A 32 9.14 4.29 -7.87
C LEU A 32 8.66 3.43 -9.04
N ALA A 33 9.61 2.79 -9.72
CA ALA A 33 9.31 2.02 -10.92
C ALA A 33 10.08 0.70 -10.96
N ILE A 34 9.50 -0.31 -11.61
CA ILE A 34 10.19 -1.54 -11.97
C ILE A 34 9.77 -2.04 -13.35
N ASP A 35 10.75 -2.46 -14.15
CA ASP A 35 10.50 -3.04 -15.47
C ASP A 35 10.15 -4.51 -15.36
N TYR A 36 8.99 -4.93 -15.85
CA TYR A 36 8.54 -6.31 -15.86
C TYR A 36 8.06 -6.71 -17.26
N ARG A 37 8.83 -7.57 -17.93
CA ARG A 37 8.48 -8.20 -19.22
C ARG A 37 8.02 -7.20 -20.30
N GLY A 38 8.77 -6.11 -20.47
CA GLY A 38 8.50 -5.07 -21.48
C GLY A 38 7.50 -3.99 -21.06
N TYR A 39 7.02 -4.03 -19.83
CA TYR A 39 6.23 -2.96 -19.20
C TYR A 39 7.00 -2.38 -18.01
N THR A 40 6.64 -1.19 -17.58
CA THR A 40 7.13 -0.58 -16.35
C THR A 40 5.94 -0.34 -15.43
N LEU A 41 5.95 -0.95 -14.24
CA LEU A 41 4.98 -0.65 -13.19
C LEU A 41 5.52 0.50 -12.34
N HIS A 42 4.68 1.50 -12.11
CA HIS A 42 4.93 2.66 -11.28
C HIS A 42 4.03 2.64 -10.05
N GLU A 43 4.61 2.95 -8.91
CA GLU A 43 3.94 3.05 -7.62
C GLU A 43 4.46 4.26 -6.85
N LEU A 44 3.66 4.80 -5.94
CA LEU A 44 4.13 5.87 -5.05
C LEU A 44 5.27 5.37 -4.14
N PRO A 45 6.24 6.24 -3.79
CA PRO A 45 7.24 5.90 -2.79
C PRO A 45 6.60 5.68 -1.40
N PRO A 46 7.36 5.14 -0.43
CA PRO A 46 6.97 5.16 0.97
C PRO A 46 6.47 6.53 1.42
N ASN A 47 5.53 6.62 2.36
CA ASN A 47 5.00 5.59 3.26
C ASN A 47 3.95 4.64 2.66
N GLY A 48 3.72 4.68 1.33
CA GLY A 48 2.83 3.76 0.63
C GLY A 48 3.34 2.32 0.53
N GLN A 49 2.40 1.36 0.51
CA GLN A 49 2.71 -0.07 0.35
C GLN A 49 3.00 -0.51 -1.09
N GLY A 50 3.01 0.40 -2.07
CA GLY A 50 3.16 0.07 -3.50
C GLY A 50 4.48 -0.62 -3.80
N ILE A 51 5.50 -0.33 -3.00
CA ILE A 51 6.79 -1.02 -2.99
C ILE A 51 6.68 -2.55 -2.85
N VAL A 52 5.63 -3.07 -2.23
CA VAL A 52 5.38 -4.53 -2.15
C VAL A 52 5.14 -5.11 -3.55
N ALA A 53 4.32 -4.45 -4.37
CA ALA A 53 4.05 -4.89 -5.73
C ALA A 53 5.31 -4.81 -6.60
N LEU A 54 6.07 -3.71 -6.47
CA LEU A 54 7.35 -3.54 -7.16
C LEU A 54 8.35 -4.65 -6.78
N ALA A 55 8.53 -4.91 -5.48
CA ALA A 55 9.45 -5.93 -5.00
C ALA A 55 9.01 -7.34 -5.40
N ALA A 56 7.72 -7.66 -5.33
CA ALA A 56 7.19 -8.96 -5.75
C ALA A 56 7.43 -9.20 -7.26
N LEU A 57 7.16 -8.20 -8.11
CA LEU A 57 7.49 -8.29 -9.54
C LEU A 57 9.00 -8.42 -9.75
N GLY A 58 9.82 -7.69 -9.01
CA GLY A 58 11.28 -7.79 -9.06
C GLY A 58 11.78 -9.19 -8.75
N ILE A 59 11.20 -9.85 -7.75
CA ILE A 59 11.50 -11.26 -7.44
C ILE A 59 11.06 -12.17 -8.61
N LEU A 60 9.84 -11.98 -9.13
CA LEU A 60 9.28 -12.80 -10.20
C LEU A 60 9.99 -12.66 -11.55
N GLN A 61 10.78 -11.60 -11.77
CA GLN A 61 11.60 -11.44 -12.98
C GLN A 61 12.64 -12.54 -13.16
N HIS A 62 13.05 -13.18 -12.05
CA HIS A 62 14.04 -14.25 -12.06
C HIS A 62 13.45 -15.63 -12.41
N PHE A 63 12.15 -15.72 -12.64
CA PHE A 63 11.47 -16.96 -13.00
C PHE A 63 10.83 -16.83 -14.38
N ASP A 64 10.76 -17.92 -15.13
CA ASP A 64 9.98 -17.93 -16.37
C ASP A 64 8.49 -18.21 -16.08
N VAL A 65 7.83 -17.23 -15.47
CA VAL A 65 6.40 -17.33 -15.13
C VAL A 65 5.54 -17.49 -16.39
N ALA A 66 6.01 -17.02 -17.55
CA ALA A 66 5.26 -17.06 -18.80
C ALA A 66 5.11 -18.47 -19.38
N SER A 67 6.04 -19.40 -19.09
CA SER A 67 5.91 -20.81 -19.48
C SER A 67 5.01 -21.62 -18.54
N LEU A 68 4.62 -21.06 -17.40
CA LEU A 68 3.72 -21.71 -16.45
C LEU A 68 2.25 -21.50 -16.87
N LYS A 69 1.42 -22.50 -16.59
CA LYS A 69 -0.02 -22.39 -16.79
C LYS A 69 -0.58 -21.27 -15.91
N VAL A 70 -1.33 -20.34 -16.51
CA VAL A 70 -2.09 -19.31 -15.80
C VAL A 70 -3.02 -19.98 -14.79
N ASP A 71 -3.02 -19.48 -13.55
CA ASP A 71 -3.74 -20.07 -12.40
C ASP A 71 -3.38 -21.53 -12.09
N GLY A 72 -2.28 -22.04 -12.64
CA GLY A 72 -1.71 -23.33 -12.29
C GLY A 72 -0.98 -23.27 -10.95
N ALA A 73 -0.91 -24.40 -10.24
CA ALA A 73 -0.32 -24.50 -8.90
C ALA A 73 1.10 -23.91 -8.83
N ASP A 74 1.96 -24.21 -9.82
CA ASP A 74 3.33 -23.67 -9.87
C ASP A 74 3.36 -22.15 -10.05
N SER A 75 2.48 -21.61 -10.91
CA SER A 75 2.39 -20.17 -11.15
C SER A 75 1.91 -19.43 -9.91
N LEU A 76 0.91 -19.99 -9.20
CA LEU A 76 0.35 -19.42 -7.98
C LEU A 76 1.36 -19.52 -6.84
N HIS A 77 2.05 -20.66 -6.71
CA HIS A 77 3.07 -20.85 -5.69
C HIS A 77 4.16 -19.78 -5.78
N LEU A 78 4.74 -19.55 -6.97
CA LEU A 78 5.74 -18.50 -7.16
C LEU A 78 5.21 -17.11 -6.81
N GLN A 79 4.00 -16.77 -7.27
CA GLN A 79 3.39 -15.48 -6.98
C GLN A 79 3.14 -15.27 -5.47
N ILE A 80 2.66 -16.32 -4.79
CA ILE A 80 2.40 -16.30 -3.34
C ILE A 80 3.72 -16.13 -2.56
N GLU A 81 4.76 -16.91 -2.87
CA GLU A 81 6.04 -16.83 -2.15
C GLU A 81 6.74 -15.47 -2.39
N ALA A 82 6.73 -14.96 -3.63
CA ALA A 82 7.25 -13.63 -3.93
C ALA A 82 6.53 -12.53 -3.14
N MET A 83 5.19 -12.62 -3.07
CA MET A 83 4.37 -11.67 -2.33
C MET A 83 4.63 -11.73 -0.81
N LYS A 84 4.80 -12.95 -0.25
CA LYS A 84 5.13 -13.14 1.17
C LYS A 84 6.46 -12.48 1.53
N LEU A 85 7.50 -12.66 0.72
CA LEU A 85 8.80 -12.03 0.92
C LEU A 85 8.69 -10.50 0.86
N ALA A 86 8.04 -9.98 -0.17
CA ALA A 86 7.87 -8.54 -0.35
C ALA A 86 7.09 -7.91 0.83
N PHE A 87 6.04 -8.56 1.32
CA PHE A 87 5.33 -8.10 2.52
C PHE A 87 6.17 -8.18 3.79
N ALA A 88 7.00 -9.21 3.96
CA ALA A 88 7.88 -9.34 5.12
C ALA A 88 8.84 -8.14 5.19
N ASP A 89 9.45 -7.78 4.06
CA ASP A 89 10.37 -6.65 3.98
C ASP A 89 9.63 -5.32 4.19
N ALA A 90 8.48 -5.13 3.54
CA ALA A 90 7.69 -3.91 3.72
C ALA A 90 7.26 -3.69 5.18
N ARG A 91 6.80 -4.74 5.87
CA ARG A 91 6.40 -4.65 7.28
C ARG A 91 7.55 -4.25 8.19
N ARG A 92 8.77 -4.72 7.90
CA ARG A 92 9.95 -4.40 8.71
C ARG A 92 10.50 -3.01 8.43
N TYR A 93 10.51 -2.58 7.17
CA TYR A 93 11.30 -1.43 6.72
C TYR A 93 10.50 -0.22 6.28
N VAL A 94 9.27 -0.40 5.77
CA VAL A 94 8.50 0.72 5.21
C VAL A 94 7.84 1.53 6.33
N GLY A 95 8.10 2.83 6.30
CA GLY A 95 7.54 3.85 7.18
C GLY A 95 7.52 5.20 6.48
N ASP A 96 7.40 6.27 7.25
CA ASP A 96 7.62 7.62 6.74
C ASP A 96 9.05 7.75 6.17
N LEU A 97 9.19 8.29 4.95
CA LEU A 97 10.47 8.42 4.25
C LEU A 97 11.54 9.09 5.11
N ASP A 98 11.15 10.13 5.86
CA ASP A 98 12.06 10.90 6.72
C ASP A 98 12.54 10.10 7.94
N TYR A 99 11.96 8.91 8.19
CA TYR A 99 12.17 8.08 9.37
C TYR A 99 12.44 6.61 9.06
N MET A 100 12.72 6.27 7.79
CA MET A 100 13.08 4.91 7.39
C MET A 100 14.57 4.64 7.62
N ASP A 101 14.90 3.47 8.18
CA ASP A 101 16.28 3.01 8.41
C ASP A 101 17.03 2.66 7.10
N VAL A 102 16.28 2.48 6.00
CA VAL A 102 16.81 2.13 4.68
C VAL A 102 16.12 2.97 3.61
N ARG A 103 16.86 3.37 2.57
CA ARG A 103 16.28 4.06 1.42
C ARG A 103 15.43 3.08 0.60
N PRO A 104 14.28 3.49 0.04
CA PRO A 104 13.42 2.60 -0.76
C PRO A 104 14.16 1.89 -1.90
N GLN A 105 15.13 2.57 -2.54
CA GLN A 105 15.96 2.01 -3.61
C GLN A 105 16.81 0.82 -3.16
N GLN A 106 17.15 0.72 -1.87
CA GLN A 106 17.90 -0.42 -1.32
C GLN A 106 17.03 -1.69 -1.26
N LEU A 107 15.73 -1.53 -1.01
CA LEU A 107 14.75 -2.64 -1.04
C LEU A 107 14.45 -3.11 -2.48
N LEU A 108 14.74 -2.27 -3.49
CA LEU A 108 14.55 -2.57 -4.91
C LEU A 108 15.86 -2.91 -5.65
N GLY A 109 16.99 -2.96 -4.93
CA GLY A 109 18.29 -3.22 -5.54
C GLY A 109 18.39 -4.66 -6.07
N PRO A 110 18.90 -4.89 -7.30
CA PRO A 110 18.97 -6.24 -7.90
C PRO A 110 19.72 -7.27 -7.03
N GLY A 111 20.77 -6.84 -6.34
CA GLY A 111 21.52 -7.69 -5.41
C GLY A 111 20.71 -8.12 -4.19
N TYR A 112 19.95 -7.20 -3.60
CA TYR A 112 19.05 -7.52 -2.47
C TYR A 112 17.90 -8.42 -2.93
N LEU A 113 17.25 -8.10 -4.06
CA LEU A 113 16.18 -8.94 -4.60
C LEU A 113 16.65 -10.37 -4.91
N LYS A 114 17.88 -10.54 -5.42
CA LYS A 114 18.51 -11.86 -5.64
C LYS A 114 18.71 -12.64 -4.35
N THR A 115 19.12 -12.00 -3.25
CA THR A 115 19.28 -12.70 -1.95
C THR A 115 17.93 -13.09 -1.36
N ARG A 116 16.87 -12.32 -1.58
CA ARG A 116 15.50 -12.70 -1.17
C ARG A 116 14.98 -13.87 -2.00
N ALA A 117 15.17 -13.85 -3.33
CA ALA A 117 14.75 -14.93 -4.22
C ALA A 117 15.38 -16.29 -3.88
N ALA A 118 16.62 -16.30 -3.39
CA ALA A 118 17.33 -17.52 -2.98
C ALA A 118 16.71 -18.23 -1.76
N LEU A 119 15.80 -17.58 -1.03
CA LEU A 119 15.12 -18.14 0.15
C LEU A 119 13.88 -18.97 -0.22
N ILE A 120 13.43 -18.95 -1.48
CA ILE A 120 12.24 -19.67 -1.93
C ILE A 120 12.57 -21.15 -2.16
N ASP A 121 11.94 -22.04 -1.39
CA ASP A 121 11.97 -23.48 -1.61
C ASP A 121 10.79 -23.90 -2.51
N ARG A 122 11.10 -24.28 -3.76
CA ARG A 122 10.09 -24.66 -4.77
C ARG A 122 9.27 -25.90 -4.41
N LYS A 123 9.69 -26.67 -3.40
CA LYS A 123 9.03 -27.92 -2.99
C LYS A 123 8.33 -27.81 -1.64
N ARG A 124 8.46 -26.68 -0.93
CA ARG A 124 7.96 -26.53 0.44
C ARG A 124 7.52 -25.10 0.74
N ALA A 125 6.22 -24.94 1.00
CA ALA A 125 5.68 -23.70 1.54
C ALA A 125 6.19 -23.46 2.97
N GLN A 126 6.63 -22.24 3.26
CA GLN A 126 7.10 -21.83 4.59
C GLN A 126 6.06 -20.96 5.31
N ASP A 127 5.90 -21.11 6.62
CA ASP A 127 5.02 -20.27 7.44
C ASP A 127 5.80 -19.08 8.03
N PHE A 128 5.32 -17.87 7.77
CA PHE A 128 5.89 -16.62 8.29
C PHE A 128 4.94 -15.92 9.29
N GLY A 129 3.90 -16.61 9.78
CA GLY A 129 2.93 -16.12 10.76
C GLY A 129 1.71 -15.41 10.17
N HIS A 130 0.64 -15.27 10.97
CA HIS A 130 -0.62 -14.63 10.58
C HIS A 130 -0.80 -13.23 11.18
N GLY A 131 -1.67 -12.43 10.57
CA GLY A 131 -2.15 -11.17 11.11
C GLY A 131 -3.67 -11.04 10.94
N THR A 132 -4.29 -10.14 11.69
CA THR A 132 -5.74 -9.90 11.67
C THR A 132 -6.12 -8.97 10.51
N PRO A 133 -7.03 -9.37 9.59
CA PRO A 133 -7.38 -8.52 8.44
C PRO A 133 -8.26 -7.31 8.86
N PRO A 134 -7.90 -6.08 8.48
CA PRO A 134 -8.79 -4.92 8.61
C PRO A 134 -9.91 -4.96 7.55
N GLN A 135 -11.13 -4.59 7.93
CA GLN A 135 -12.19 -4.26 6.97
C GLN A 135 -11.90 -2.88 6.38
N SER A 136 -11.66 -2.78 5.07
CA SER A 136 -11.29 -1.53 4.39
C SER A 136 -12.42 -1.01 3.50
N GLY A 137 -12.75 0.27 3.67
CA GLY A 137 -13.53 1.07 2.72
C GLY A 137 -12.56 1.99 1.96
N THR A 138 -12.23 1.64 0.72
CA THR A 138 -11.31 2.42 -0.13
C THR A 138 -11.98 2.64 -1.47
N VAL A 139 -12.00 3.89 -1.93
CA VAL A 139 -12.51 4.27 -3.25
C VAL A 139 -11.32 4.50 -4.18
N TYR A 140 -11.35 3.84 -5.32
CA TYR A 140 -10.40 4.03 -6.41
C TYR A 140 -11.11 4.63 -7.61
N LEU A 141 -10.46 5.59 -8.24
CA LEU A 141 -10.93 6.29 -9.41
C LEU A 141 -9.81 6.28 -10.45
N THR A 142 -10.17 5.90 -11.68
CA THR A 142 -9.31 6.06 -12.84
C THR A 142 -10.03 6.91 -13.88
N ALA A 143 -9.31 7.82 -14.51
CA ALA A 143 -9.82 8.65 -15.59
C ALA A 143 -8.78 8.75 -16.71
N ALA A 144 -9.25 8.85 -17.95
CA ALA A 144 -8.42 9.12 -19.12
C ALA A 144 -9.18 10.02 -20.09
N ASP A 145 -8.47 10.87 -20.84
CA ASP A 145 -9.08 11.75 -21.84
C ASP A 145 -8.47 11.58 -23.24
N ALA A 146 -9.09 12.22 -24.24
CA ALA A 146 -8.67 12.15 -25.63
C ALA A 146 -7.31 12.83 -25.91
N SER A 147 -6.80 13.65 -24.98
CA SER A 147 -5.48 14.26 -25.09
C SER A 147 -4.34 13.34 -24.63
N GLY A 148 -4.68 12.17 -24.08
CA GLY A 148 -3.72 11.20 -23.55
C GLY A 148 -3.41 11.41 -22.06
N MET A 149 -4.13 12.29 -21.37
CA MET A 149 -4.01 12.41 -19.92
C MET A 149 -4.65 11.19 -19.25
N MET A 150 -3.99 10.63 -18.24
CA MET A 150 -4.49 9.53 -17.43
C MET A 150 -4.24 9.81 -15.94
N VAL A 151 -5.20 9.47 -15.09
CA VAL A 151 -5.14 9.66 -13.64
C VAL A 151 -5.45 8.34 -12.93
N SER A 152 -4.55 7.95 -12.02
CA SER A 152 -4.77 6.89 -11.02
C SER A 152 -4.95 7.56 -9.66
N PHE A 153 -6.18 7.57 -9.14
CA PHE A 153 -6.52 8.30 -7.92
C PHE A 153 -7.14 7.35 -6.88
N ILE A 154 -6.68 7.46 -5.64
CA ILE A 154 -7.20 6.66 -4.54
C ILE A 154 -7.32 7.48 -3.26
N GLN A 155 -8.44 7.34 -2.57
CA GLN A 155 -8.66 7.94 -1.26
C GLN A 155 -9.38 6.98 -0.32
N SER A 156 -9.09 7.07 0.97
CA SER A 156 -9.68 6.19 1.97
C SER A 156 -9.61 6.78 3.36
N ASN A 157 -10.69 6.57 4.13
CA ASN A 157 -10.73 6.80 5.57
C ASN A 157 -10.07 5.67 6.39
N TYR A 158 -9.38 4.74 5.72
CA TYR A 158 -8.85 3.46 6.20
C TYR A 158 -9.93 2.40 6.45
N MET A 159 -10.58 2.39 7.62
CA MET A 159 -11.60 1.39 7.94
C MET A 159 -12.99 1.99 7.80
N GLY A 160 -13.75 1.62 6.75
CA GLY A 160 -15.14 2.07 6.57
C GLY A 160 -15.31 3.59 6.69
N PHE A 161 -16.13 4.03 7.64
CA PHE A 161 -16.35 5.44 8.01
C PHE A 161 -15.16 6.10 8.76
N GLY A 162 -14.01 5.44 8.82
CA GLY A 162 -12.83 5.90 9.53
C GLY A 162 -12.95 5.72 11.04
N SER A 163 -12.71 6.80 11.78
CA SER A 163 -12.68 6.79 13.25
C SER A 163 -14.07 6.77 13.90
N GLY A 164 -15.14 6.97 13.12
CA GLY A 164 -16.48 7.24 13.64
C GLY A 164 -16.68 8.68 14.11
N VAL A 165 -15.62 9.49 14.17
CA VAL A 165 -15.71 10.93 14.50
C VAL A 165 -16.16 11.70 13.27
N VAL A 166 -17.20 12.53 13.43
CA VAL A 166 -17.73 13.39 12.37
C VAL A 166 -17.74 14.83 12.86
N VAL A 167 -17.00 15.71 12.19
CA VAL A 167 -16.97 17.14 12.51
C VAL A 167 -17.55 17.93 11.36
N ASN A 168 -18.69 18.58 11.56
CA ASN A 168 -19.29 19.47 10.55
C ASN A 168 -19.48 18.75 9.18
N GLY A 169 -19.95 17.50 9.21
CA GLY A 169 -20.13 16.66 8.03
C GLY A 169 -18.85 15.97 7.50
N ILE A 170 -17.69 16.21 8.12
CA ILE A 170 -16.41 15.59 7.74
C ILE A 170 -16.19 14.33 8.58
N SER A 171 -16.27 13.16 7.94
CA SER A 171 -15.94 11.87 8.56
C SER A 171 -14.41 11.71 8.64
N MET A 172 -13.88 11.67 9.85
CA MET A 172 -12.43 11.68 10.12
C MET A 172 -11.84 10.27 9.97
N GLN A 173 -10.77 10.15 9.18
CA GLN A 173 -10.07 8.87 8.97
C GLN A 173 -9.48 8.27 10.26
N ASN A 174 -9.30 6.95 10.32
CA ASN A 174 -8.58 6.26 11.40
C ASN A 174 -7.22 5.70 10.97
N ARG A 175 -6.61 6.29 9.94
CA ARG A 175 -5.33 5.85 9.35
C ARG A 175 -4.19 5.72 10.37
N GLY A 176 -4.18 6.53 11.43
CA GLY A 176 -3.21 6.44 12.52
C GLY A 176 -3.14 5.06 13.19
N GLY A 177 -4.19 4.23 13.07
CA GLY A 177 -4.18 2.83 13.54
C GLY A 177 -3.21 1.90 12.78
N THR A 178 -2.53 2.40 11.75
CA THR A 178 -1.46 1.66 11.06
C THR A 178 -0.07 1.93 11.62
N PHE A 179 0.10 2.85 12.57
CA PHE A 179 1.36 2.96 13.33
C PHE A 179 1.60 1.73 14.18
N VAL A 180 2.87 1.46 14.50
CA VAL A 180 3.25 0.48 15.51
C VAL A 180 3.69 1.16 16.81
N MET A 181 3.63 0.43 17.93
CA MET A 181 4.08 0.92 19.24
C MET A 181 5.49 0.45 19.61
N THR A 182 6.04 -0.51 18.86
CA THR A 182 7.36 -1.09 19.10
C THR A 182 8.45 -0.04 19.00
N SER A 183 9.27 0.07 20.04
CA SER A 183 10.44 0.96 20.07
C SER A 183 11.43 0.59 18.95
N GLY A 184 12.03 1.60 18.32
CA GLY A 184 12.98 1.41 17.21
C GLY A 184 12.37 0.96 15.88
N HIS A 185 11.04 0.79 15.77
CA HIS A 185 10.43 0.42 14.50
C HIS A 185 10.29 1.64 13.56
N PRO A 186 10.61 1.53 12.25
CA PRO A 186 10.49 2.64 11.28
C PRO A 186 9.10 3.25 11.18
N ASN A 187 8.05 2.46 11.41
CA ASN A 187 6.65 2.90 11.46
C ASN A 187 6.11 3.14 12.89
N ARG A 188 6.99 3.39 13.87
CA ARG A 188 6.55 3.77 15.23
C ARG A 188 5.81 5.11 15.20
N VAL A 189 4.73 5.24 15.98
CA VAL A 189 4.00 6.51 16.14
C VAL A 189 4.93 7.65 16.57
N GLY A 190 4.75 8.82 15.97
CA GLY A 190 5.54 10.00 16.26
C GLY A 190 4.86 11.30 15.77
N PRO A 191 5.21 12.45 16.35
CA PRO A 191 4.66 13.74 15.95
C PRO A 191 5.06 14.05 14.50
N ARG A 192 4.11 14.60 13.72
CA ARG A 192 4.28 14.97 12.30
C ARG A 192 4.73 13.83 11.36
N LYS A 193 4.68 12.59 11.83
CA LYS A 193 5.00 11.41 11.04
C LYS A 193 3.77 10.90 10.31
N ARG A 194 3.97 10.34 9.13
CA ARG A 194 2.91 9.70 8.33
C ARG A 194 2.89 8.20 8.59
N PRO A 195 1.75 7.62 8.95
CA PRO A 195 1.66 6.19 9.24
C PRO A 195 1.67 5.37 7.94
N TYR A 196 2.13 4.13 7.98
CA TYR A 196 2.13 3.22 6.82
C TYR A 196 0.78 3.24 6.04
N GLN A 197 0.85 3.53 4.74
CA GLN A 197 -0.32 3.71 3.87
C GLN A 197 -0.61 2.43 3.08
N THR A 198 -1.86 1.96 3.16
CA THR A 198 -2.31 0.76 2.44
C THR A 198 -2.87 1.07 1.04
N ILE A 199 -2.98 2.34 0.67
CA ILE A 199 -3.54 2.77 -0.62
C ILE A 199 -2.42 2.87 -1.65
N ILE A 200 -2.63 2.32 -2.85
CA ILE A 200 -1.60 2.17 -3.88
C ILE A 200 -2.16 2.48 -5.27
N PRO A 201 -2.08 3.74 -5.75
CA PRO A 201 -2.46 4.07 -7.11
C PRO A 201 -1.36 3.59 -8.07
N GLY A 202 -1.56 2.43 -8.66
CA GLY A 202 -0.65 1.85 -9.63
C GLY A 202 -0.83 2.45 -11.01
N PHE A 203 0.27 2.53 -11.76
CA PHE A 203 0.27 3.03 -13.13
C PHE A 203 1.25 2.22 -13.98
N VAL A 204 0.92 1.90 -15.22
CA VAL A 204 1.77 1.08 -16.09
C VAL A 204 2.07 1.81 -17.38
N THR A 205 3.34 1.81 -17.77
CA THR A 205 3.82 2.32 -19.04
C THR A 205 4.47 1.22 -19.87
N LYS A 206 4.55 1.42 -21.18
CA LYS A 206 5.33 0.60 -22.12
C LYS A 206 6.11 1.51 -23.03
N ASN A 207 7.44 1.36 -23.09
CA ASN A 207 8.32 2.25 -23.85
C ASN A 207 8.08 3.75 -23.54
N GLY A 208 7.90 4.07 -22.26
CA GLY A 208 7.60 5.43 -21.79
C GLY A 208 6.18 5.93 -22.06
N GLN A 209 5.33 5.16 -22.76
CA GLN A 209 3.94 5.55 -23.06
C GLN A 209 2.97 4.97 -22.03
N PRO A 210 1.99 5.74 -21.55
CA PRO A 210 0.99 5.25 -20.60
C PRO A 210 0.08 4.21 -21.27
N VAL A 211 -0.14 3.07 -20.61
CA VAL A 211 -0.98 1.99 -21.15
C VAL A 211 -2.09 1.54 -20.19
N MET A 212 -1.93 1.73 -18.89
CA MET A 212 -2.93 1.30 -17.91
C MET A 212 -2.80 2.07 -16.59
N SER A 213 -3.96 2.43 -16.02
CA SER A 213 -4.09 2.91 -14.65
C SER A 213 -4.78 1.80 -13.84
N ALA A 214 -4.14 1.31 -12.77
CA ALA A 214 -4.57 0.10 -12.08
C ALA A 214 -4.50 0.23 -10.56
N LEU A 215 -5.42 -0.46 -9.88
CA LEU A 215 -5.33 -0.71 -8.44
C LEU A 215 -5.47 -2.20 -8.18
N THR A 216 -4.62 -2.74 -7.31
CA THR A 216 -4.88 -4.02 -6.65
C THR A 216 -5.65 -3.76 -5.35
N ARG A 217 -6.98 -3.96 -5.38
CA ARG A 217 -7.81 -3.87 -4.18
C ARG A 217 -7.63 -5.14 -3.36
N ARG A 218 -7.49 -5.00 -2.03
CA ARG A 218 -7.83 -6.11 -1.11
C ARG A 218 -9.35 -6.27 -1.12
N SER A 219 -9.90 -7.09 -2.02
CA SER A 219 -11.29 -7.53 -1.90
C SER A 219 -11.35 -8.66 -0.87
N SER A 220 -11.96 -8.40 0.29
CA SER A 220 -12.55 -9.49 1.07
C SER A 220 -13.93 -9.78 0.45
N PRO A 221 -14.28 -11.03 0.12
CA PRO A 221 -15.62 -11.34 -0.32
C PRO A 221 -16.56 -11.13 0.86
N ALA A 222 -17.43 -10.12 0.78
CA ALA A 222 -18.54 -9.98 1.69
C ALA A 222 -19.42 -11.23 1.52
N SER A 223 -19.42 -12.10 2.54
CA SER A 223 -20.33 -13.23 2.59
C SER A 223 -21.77 -12.71 2.76
N SER A 224 -22.49 -12.53 1.66
CA SER A 224 -23.94 -12.34 1.70
C SER A 224 -24.60 -13.69 1.98
N ARG A 225 -24.66 -14.11 3.25
CA ARG A 225 -25.71 -15.06 3.67
C ARG A 225 -27.01 -14.26 3.75
N LYS A 226 -27.76 -14.23 2.64
CA LYS A 226 -29.19 -13.99 2.72
C LYS A 226 -29.80 -15.18 3.46
N THR A 227 -30.15 -14.98 4.72
CA THR A 227 -31.08 -15.85 5.43
C THR A 227 -32.42 -15.77 4.70
N ALA A 228 -32.76 -16.82 3.97
CA ALA A 228 -34.15 -17.09 3.60
C ALA A 228 -34.82 -17.70 4.84
N SER A 229 -35.64 -16.92 5.54
CA SER A 229 -36.70 -17.49 6.37
C SER A 229 -37.98 -17.51 5.52
N ARG A 230 -38.58 -18.70 5.46
CA ARG A 230 -39.97 -18.89 5.05
C ARG A 230 -40.91 -18.27 6.08
#